data_AF-A0A285QJC8-F1
#
_entry.id   AF-A0A285QJC8-F1
#
_cell.length_a   1.000
_cell.length_b   1.000
_cell.length_c   1.000
_cell.angle_alpha   90.00
_cell.angle_beta   90.00
_cell.angle_gamma   90.00
#
_symmetry.space_group_name_H-M   'P 1'
#
loop_
_entity.id
_entity.type
_entity.pdbx_description
1 polymer ?
#
loop_
_entity_poly.entity_id
_entity_poly.type
_entity_poly.pdbx_seq_one_letter_code
_entity_poly.pdbx_strand_id
1 'polypeptide(L)'
;MTIPTLGRIAQGRVGVQNAIALAADRTGIDFNYLLGQAQVESGLNASARAGTSTATGLYQFIEQSWLGVVKNHGAEHGMAWAADSIRKTSSGRYVVSDPGVRQSILNLRNNPTAASLMAAEHASDNKDALSTSLGRDVTGTDLYMAHFLGIGGAKKFLGAMEANGDRSAAALFPAAARANRGVFYTGDGRARSLSEVYDRFAAKLDKGAAAGGATGGASGAIDALAIDPETEVVLGSEAAGGDRAWLASTLDRFGSKQVTRAAAASMIRPTPQNARLAYMMLAQLGGQL
;
A
#
# COMPACT_ATOMS: atom_id res chain seq x y z
N MET A 1 -20.62 33.62 5.49
CA MET A 1 -20.48 32.18 5.12
C MET A 1 -19.00 31.86 5.01
N THR A 2 -18.41 31.36 6.09
CA THR A 2 -17.01 30.92 6.12
C THR A 2 -16.95 29.51 5.54
N ILE A 3 -16.09 29.27 4.56
CA ILE A 3 -15.84 27.96 3.93
C ILE A 3 -14.99 27.12 4.91
N PRO A 4 -15.55 26.15 5.68
CA PRO A 4 -14.80 25.36 6.65
C PRO A 4 -14.32 24.02 6.04
N THR A 5 -14.64 23.76 4.77
CA THR A 5 -14.63 22.40 4.21
C THR A 5 -13.27 21.99 3.63
N LEU A 6 -12.51 22.92 3.05
CA LEU A 6 -11.25 22.59 2.37
C LEU A 6 -10.12 22.22 3.35
N GLY A 7 -10.04 22.91 4.50
CA GLY A 7 -9.00 22.66 5.50
C GLY A 7 -9.12 21.29 6.18
N ARG A 8 -10.35 20.86 6.51
CA ARG A 8 -10.59 19.54 7.11
C ARG A 8 -10.32 18.38 6.15
N ILE A 9 -10.66 18.55 4.86
CA ILE A 9 -10.36 17.55 3.82
C ILE A 9 -8.85 17.41 3.63
N ALA A 10 -8.11 18.53 3.59
CA ALA A 10 -6.66 18.50 3.47
C ALA A 10 -5.98 17.86 4.70
N GLN A 11 -6.43 18.19 5.92
CA GLN A 11 -5.93 17.56 7.15
C GLN A 11 -6.23 16.06 7.21
N GLY A 12 -7.43 15.64 6.79
CA GLY A 12 -7.80 14.23 6.69
C GLY A 12 -6.91 13.46 5.71
N ARG A 13 -6.61 14.03 4.54
CA ARG A 13 -5.72 13.43 3.55
C ARG A 13 -4.28 13.29 4.05
N VAL A 14 -3.74 14.31 4.73
CA VAL A 14 -2.40 14.24 5.33
C VAL A 14 -2.35 13.15 6.41
N GLY A 15 -3.39 13.03 7.24
CA GLY A 15 -3.49 11.94 8.22
C GLY A 15 -3.50 10.55 7.60
N VAL A 16 -4.23 10.37 6.48
CA VAL A 16 -4.25 9.12 5.72
C VAL A 16 -2.87 8.80 5.11
N GLN A 17 -2.23 9.77 4.45
CA GLN A 17 -0.90 9.54 3.86
C GLN A 17 0.15 9.19 4.92
N ASN A 18 0.11 9.82 6.10
CA ASN A 18 1.00 9.47 7.21
C ASN A 18 0.75 8.03 7.73
N ALA A 19 -0.51 7.60 7.80
CA ALA A 19 -0.85 6.23 8.17
C ALA A 19 -0.33 5.20 7.14
N ILE A 20 -0.39 5.54 5.85
CA ILE A 20 0.14 4.72 4.76
C ILE A 20 1.67 4.66 4.83
N ALA A 21 2.35 5.79 5.05
CA ALA A 21 3.79 5.84 5.20
C ALA A 21 4.28 5.01 6.41
N LEU A 22 3.58 5.09 7.53
CA LEU A 22 3.87 4.26 8.71
C LEU A 22 3.73 2.76 8.39
N ALA A 23 2.70 2.38 7.64
CA ALA A 23 2.48 0.99 7.29
C ALA A 23 3.54 0.44 6.32
N ALA A 24 3.94 1.25 5.34
CA ALA A 24 5.04 0.94 4.42
C ALA A 24 6.34 0.67 5.19
N ASP A 25 6.71 1.59 6.09
CA ASP A 25 7.92 1.50 6.92
C ASP A 25 7.92 0.23 7.81
N ARG A 26 6.79 -0.09 8.43
CA ARG A 26 6.71 -1.24 9.37
C ARG A 26 6.74 -2.60 8.70
N THR A 27 6.29 -2.71 7.45
CA THR A 27 6.07 -4.00 6.78
C THR A 27 7.01 -4.23 5.59
N GLY A 28 7.71 -3.18 5.15
CA GLY A 28 8.59 -3.24 3.97
C GLY A 28 7.85 -3.23 2.64
N ILE A 29 6.53 -3.02 2.63
CA ILE A 29 5.75 -2.85 1.39
C ILE A 29 5.88 -1.42 0.88
N ASP A 30 6.10 -1.27 -0.42
CA ASP A 30 6.24 0.03 -1.07
C ASP A 30 5.06 1.01 -0.77
N PHE A 31 5.43 2.25 -0.49
CA PHE A 31 4.48 3.33 -0.19
C PHE A 31 3.59 3.67 -1.38
N ASN A 32 4.14 3.72 -2.59
CA ASN A 32 3.36 4.09 -3.78
C ASN A 32 2.33 3.00 -4.10
N TYR A 33 2.67 1.74 -3.92
CA TYR A 33 1.73 0.62 -3.98
C TYR A 33 0.55 0.83 -3.02
N LEU A 34 0.82 1.03 -1.73
CA LEU A 34 -0.23 1.20 -0.72
C LEU A 34 -1.07 2.46 -0.96
N LEU A 35 -0.46 3.55 -1.40
CA LEU A 35 -1.16 4.79 -1.73
C LEU A 35 -2.04 4.61 -2.97
N GLY A 36 -1.50 3.98 -4.02
CA GLY A 36 -2.21 3.70 -5.25
C GLY A 36 -3.42 2.80 -5.02
N GLN A 37 -3.25 1.74 -4.23
CA GLN A 37 -4.34 0.86 -3.86
C GLN A 37 -5.41 1.62 -3.06
N ALA A 38 -5.05 2.39 -2.02
CA ALA A 38 -6.02 3.15 -1.23
C ALA A 38 -6.79 4.19 -2.07
N GLN A 39 -6.11 4.87 -3.00
CA GLN A 39 -6.74 5.81 -3.92
C GLN A 39 -7.71 5.09 -4.88
N VAL A 40 -7.33 3.93 -5.41
CA VAL A 40 -8.17 3.15 -6.31
C VAL A 40 -9.41 2.60 -5.61
N GLU A 41 -9.25 2.07 -4.39
CA GLU A 41 -10.33 1.38 -3.68
C GLU A 41 -11.32 2.36 -3.02
N SER A 42 -10.86 3.51 -2.54
CA SER A 42 -11.72 4.44 -1.78
C SER A 42 -11.57 5.91 -2.14
N GLY A 43 -10.63 6.28 -3.01
CA GLY A 43 -10.26 7.68 -3.20
C GLY A 43 -9.65 8.31 -1.95
N LEU A 44 -8.93 7.52 -1.14
CA LEU A 44 -8.41 7.88 0.18
C LEU A 44 -9.49 8.23 1.21
N ASN A 45 -10.71 7.72 1.02
CA ASN A 45 -11.80 7.91 1.97
C ASN A 45 -11.85 6.76 3.00
N ALA A 46 -11.39 7.05 4.22
CA ALA A 46 -11.37 6.06 5.30
C ALA A 46 -12.75 5.58 5.77
N SER A 47 -13.84 6.26 5.41
CA SER A 47 -15.21 5.83 5.74
C SER A 47 -15.97 5.27 4.53
N ALA A 48 -15.29 5.02 3.40
CA ALA A 48 -15.92 4.45 2.21
C ALA A 48 -16.57 3.09 2.50
N ARG A 49 -17.78 2.88 1.97
CA ARG A 49 -18.52 1.64 2.13
C ARG A 49 -19.19 1.24 0.82
N ALA A 50 -18.94 0.01 0.39
CA ALA A 50 -19.60 -0.54 -0.79
C ALA A 50 -21.08 -0.84 -0.50
N GLY A 51 -21.95 -0.60 -1.48
CA GLY A 51 -23.39 -0.87 -1.36
C GLY A 51 -23.78 -2.34 -1.49
N THR A 52 -22.93 -3.17 -2.12
CA THR A 52 -23.24 -4.55 -2.51
C THR A 52 -22.43 -5.60 -1.76
N SER A 53 -21.54 -5.19 -0.85
CA SER A 53 -20.66 -6.09 -0.10
C SER A 53 -20.38 -5.55 1.30
N THR A 54 -19.60 -6.29 2.08
CA THR A 54 -19.13 -5.83 3.39
C THR A 54 -17.89 -4.94 3.30
N ALA A 55 -17.42 -4.60 2.09
CA ALA A 55 -16.22 -3.79 1.90
C ALA A 55 -16.35 -2.41 2.58
N THR A 56 -15.35 -2.07 3.39
CA THR A 56 -15.33 -0.83 4.17
C THR A 56 -13.89 -0.33 4.33
N GLY A 57 -13.75 0.99 4.38
CA GLY A 57 -12.48 1.66 4.70
C GLY A 57 -11.60 1.95 3.50
N LEU A 58 -10.39 2.45 3.79
CA LEU A 58 -9.40 2.87 2.80
C LEU A 58 -9.13 1.82 1.71
N TYR A 59 -9.05 0.56 2.12
CA TYR A 59 -8.67 -0.57 1.29
C TYR A 59 -9.84 -1.52 0.97
N GLN A 60 -11.08 -1.08 1.25
CA GLN A 60 -12.31 -1.84 0.94
C GLN A 60 -12.29 -3.30 1.41
N PHE A 61 -11.71 -3.55 2.59
CA PHE A 61 -11.65 -4.88 3.19
C PHE A 61 -13.06 -5.46 3.40
N ILE A 62 -13.32 -6.63 2.83
CA ILE A 62 -14.46 -7.45 3.22
C ILE A 62 -14.24 -8.07 4.59
N GLU A 63 -15.33 -8.38 5.29
CA GLU A 63 -15.29 -8.82 6.68
C GLU A 63 -14.37 -10.02 6.93
N GLN A 64 -14.46 -11.08 6.12
CA GLN A 64 -13.70 -12.30 6.40
C GLN A 64 -12.19 -12.10 6.18
N SER A 65 -11.80 -11.35 5.15
CA SER A 65 -10.40 -10.98 4.94
C SER A 65 -9.90 -10.10 6.09
N TRP A 66 -10.69 -9.11 6.51
CA TRP A 66 -10.35 -8.25 7.64
C TRP A 66 -10.08 -9.05 8.92
N LEU A 67 -11.02 -9.93 9.30
CA LEU A 67 -10.86 -10.74 10.51
C LEU A 67 -9.67 -11.69 10.40
N GLY A 68 -9.38 -12.23 9.22
CA GLY A 68 -8.21 -13.07 9.01
C GLY A 68 -6.89 -12.33 9.21
N VAL A 69 -6.76 -11.14 8.61
CA VAL A 69 -5.53 -10.34 8.73
C VAL A 69 -5.36 -9.84 10.16
N VAL A 70 -6.42 -9.33 10.82
CA VAL A 70 -6.35 -8.93 12.23
C VAL A 70 -6.02 -10.11 13.13
N LYS A 71 -6.53 -11.32 12.84
CA LYS A 71 -6.18 -12.51 13.61
C LYS A 71 -4.69 -12.82 13.54
N ASN A 72 -4.10 -12.69 12.37
CA ASN A 72 -2.72 -13.08 12.12
C ASN A 72 -1.74 -12.00 12.61
N HIS A 73 -2.02 -10.73 12.32
CA HIS A 73 -1.05 -9.63 12.45
C HIS A 73 -1.47 -8.56 13.44
N GLY A 74 -2.72 -8.59 13.94
CA GLY A 74 -3.25 -7.53 14.79
C GLY A 74 -2.43 -7.32 16.07
N ALA A 75 -1.94 -8.41 16.68
CA ALA A 75 -1.15 -8.34 17.91
C ALA A 75 0.16 -7.56 17.74
N GLU A 76 0.83 -7.73 16.60
CA GLU A 76 2.11 -7.07 16.25
C GLU A 76 1.95 -5.55 16.16
N HIS A 77 0.74 -5.09 15.88
CA HIS A 77 0.39 -3.68 15.70
C HIS A 77 -0.45 -3.10 16.85
N GLY A 78 -0.41 -3.73 18.04
CA GLY A 78 -1.10 -3.22 19.24
C GLY A 78 -2.61 -3.52 19.28
N MET A 79 -3.09 -4.41 18.42
CA MET A 79 -4.48 -4.88 18.39
C MET A 79 -4.62 -6.32 18.91
N ALA A 80 -3.79 -6.72 19.88
CA ALA A 80 -3.82 -8.06 20.48
C ALA A 80 -5.22 -8.42 21.01
N TRP A 81 -5.91 -7.48 21.66
CA TRP A 81 -7.28 -7.66 22.13
C TRP A 81 -8.25 -8.09 21.01
N ALA A 82 -8.05 -7.57 19.79
CA ALA A 82 -8.87 -7.91 18.64
C ALA A 82 -8.47 -9.28 18.08
N ALA A 83 -7.16 -9.53 17.91
CA ALA A 83 -6.63 -10.79 17.41
C ALA A 83 -7.03 -11.98 18.31
N ASP A 84 -6.98 -11.82 19.63
CA ASP A 84 -7.34 -12.84 20.61
C ASP A 84 -8.83 -13.16 20.61
N SER A 85 -9.66 -12.16 20.32
CA SER A 85 -11.12 -12.30 20.22
C SER A 85 -11.59 -13.02 18.96
N ILE A 86 -10.71 -13.19 17.95
CA ILE A 86 -11.03 -13.85 16.69
C ILE A 86 -10.63 -15.32 16.77
N ARG A 87 -11.56 -16.20 16.40
CA ARG A 87 -11.32 -17.64 16.27
C ARG A 87 -11.50 -18.07 14.82
N LYS A 88 -10.62 -18.96 14.36
CA LYS A 88 -10.78 -19.68 13.10
C LYS A 88 -11.53 -21.00 13.36
N THR A 89 -12.63 -21.24 12.66
CA THR A 89 -13.36 -22.51 12.74
C THR A 89 -12.63 -23.61 12.00
N SER A 90 -13.04 -24.87 12.20
CA SER A 90 -12.55 -26.02 11.42
C SER A 90 -12.78 -25.88 9.92
N SER A 91 -13.85 -25.17 9.52
CA SER A 91 -14.13 -24.81 8.12
C SER A 91 -13.28 -23.65 7.58
N GLY A 92 -12.38 -23.09 8.38
CA GLY A 92 -11.51 -21.98 7.99
C GLY A 92 -12.13 -20.58 8.10
N ARG A 93 -13.36 -20.46 8.61
CA ARG A 93 -14.06 -19.17 8.78
C ARG A 93 -13.56 -18.43 10.02
N TYR A 94 -13.36 -17.12 9.92
CA TYR A 94 -13.04 -16.27 11.07
C TYR A 94 -14.33 -15.77 11.74
N VAL A 95 -14.45 -15.98 13.05
CA VAL A 95 -15.63 -15.64 13.85
C VAL A 95 -15.23 -14.94 15.14
N VAL A 96 -16.10 -14.07 15.63
CA VAL A 96 -15.99 -13.39 16.92
C VAL A 96 -17.31 -13.64 17.66
N SER A 97 -17.24 -14.23 18.85
CA SER A 97 -18.43 -14.71 19.57
C SER A 97 -19.29 -13.56 20.11
N ASP A 98 -18.65 -12.53 20.66
CA ASP A 98 -19.35 -11.36 21.19
C ASP A 98 -19.69 -10.36 20.06
N PRO A 99 -20.98 -10.01 19.84
CA PRO A 99 -21.38 -9.11 18.75
C PRO A 99 -20.85 -7.68 18.90
N GLY A 100 -20.71 -7.18 20.13
CA GLY A 100 -20.19 -5.84 20.41
C GLY A 100 -18.70 -5.76 20.11
N VAL A 101 -17.92 -6.75 20.56
CA VAL A 101 -16.50 -6.89 20.24
C VAL A 101 -16.33 -7.05 18.73
N ARG A 102 -17.14 -7.88 18.08
CA ARG A 102 -17.13 -8.04 16.62
C ARG A 102 -17.30 -6.70 15.91
N GLN A 103 -18.27 -5.89 16.33
CA GLN A 103 -18.50 -4.58 15.74
C GLN A 103 -17.31 -3.64 15.94
N SER A 104 -16.71 -3.62 17.15
CA SER A 104 -15.50 -2.83 17.43
C SER A 104 -14.34 -3.22 16.53
N ILE A 105 -14.10 -4.53 16.34
CA ILE A 105 -13.06 -5.02 15.43
C ILE A 105 -13.35 -4.61 13.98
N LEU A 106 -14.60 -4.69 13.53
CA LEU A 106 -14.97 -4.30 12.16
C LEU A 106 -14.89 -2.79 11.93
N ASN A 107 -15.10 -1.99 12.97
CA ASN A 107 -15.00 -0.53 12.91
C ASN A 107 -13.55 -0.04 12.71
N LEU A 108 -12.55 -0.84 13.10
CA LEU A 108 -11.14 -0.54 12.85
C LEU A 108 -10.81 -0.39 11.36
N ARG A 109 -11.63 -0.93 10.44
CA ARG A 109 -11.52 -0.68 8.99
C ARG A 109 -11.64 0.81 8.64
N ASN A 110 -12.33 1.59 9.46
CA ASN A 110 -12.46 3.03 9.27
C ASN A 110 -11.32 3.84 9.91
N ASN A 111 -10.43 3.20 10.67
CA ASN A 111 -9.26 3.84 11.25
C ASN A 111 -8.12 3.79 10.21
N PRO A 112 -7.61 4.94 9.72
CA PRO A 112 -6.58 4.96 8.69
C PRO A 112 -5.32 4.16 9.05
N THR A 113 -4.87 4.25 10.28
CA THR A 113 -3.66 3.55 10.76
C THR A 113 -3.87 2.05 10.78
N ALA A 114 -4.93 1.57 11.44
CA ALA A 114 -5.23 0.14 11.51
C ALA A 114 -5.49 -0.45 10.11
N ALA A 115 -6.25 0.26 9.27
CA ALA A 115 -6.54 -0.19 7.91
C ALA A 115 -5.28 -0.26 7.04
N SER A 116 -4.37 0.72 7.14
CA SER A 116 -3.13 0.73 6.37
C SER A 116 -2.16 -0.36 6.82
N LEU A 117 -2.00 -0.56 8.14
CA LEU A 117 -1.16 -1.64 8.67
C LEU A 117 -1.66 -3.01 8.23
N MET A 118 -2.96 -3.30 8.36
CA MET A 118 -3.51 -4.57 7.91
C MET A 118 -3.48 -4.72 6.39
N ALA A 119 -3.62 -3.64 5.62
CA ALA A 119 -3.44 -3.71 4.16
C ALA A 119 -2.00 -4.08 3.79
N ALA A 120 -1.02 -3.49 4.46
CA ALA A 120 0.39 -3.74 4.22
C ALA A 120 0.80 -5.16 4.66
N GLU A 121 0.32 -5.64 5.80
CA GLU A 121 0.55 -7.04 6.21
C GLU A 121 -0.10 -8.04 5.24
N HIS A 122 -1.31 -7.75 4.78
CA HIS A 122 -1.96 -8.59 3.77
C HIS A 122 -1.20 -8.60 2.44
N ALA A 123 -0.62 -7.46 2.05
CA ALA A 123 0.24 -7.36 0.88
C ALA A 123 1.55 -8.14 1.08
N SER A 124 2.14 -8.10 2.28
CA SER A 124 3.33 -8.87 2.66
C SER A 124 3.08 -10.39 2.56
N ASP A 125 2.00 -10.89 3.17
CA ASP A 125 1.61 -12.30 3.05
C ASP A 125 1.45 -12.74 1.58
N ASN A 126 0.86 -11.86 0.75
CA ASN A 126 0.68 -12.14 -0.67
C ASN A 126 2.00 -12.07 -1.45
N LYS A 127 2.92 -11.15 -1.10
CA LYS A 127 4.26 -11.06 -1.67
C LYS A 127 5.01 -12.36 -1.47
N ASP A 128 5.08 -12.85 -0.24
CA ASP A 128 5.78 -14.10 0.08
C ASP A 128 5.18 -15.29 -0.66
N ALA A 129 3.85 -15.39 -0.66
CA ALA A 129 3.14 -16.47 -1.31
C ALA A 129 3.32 -16.46 -2.85
N LEU A 130 3.36 -15.28 -3.47
CA LEU A 130 3.57 -15.13 -4.91
C LEU A 130 5.03 -15.35 -5.31
N SER A 131 5.98 -14.75 -4.58
CA SER A 131 7.41 -14.91 -4.85
C SER A 131 7.80 -16.39 -4.84
N THR A 132 7.35 -17.13 -3.81
CA THR A 132 7.55 -18.58 -3.72
C THR A 132 6.94 -19.34 -4.90
N SER A 133 5.78 -18.91 -5.39
CA SER A 133 5.04 -19.61 -6.46
C SER A 133 5.56 -19.31 -7.86
N LEU A 134 6.14 -18.12 -8.06
CA LEU A 134 6.56 -17.62 -9.37
C LEU A 134 8.08 -17.74 -9.57
N GLY A 135 8.86 -17.85 -8.50
CA GLY A 135 10.33 -17.92 -8.59
C GLY A 135 10.97 -16.62 -9.10
N ARG A 136 10.26 -15.49 -8.96
CA ARG A 136 10.72 -14.14 -9.31
C ARG A 136 10.23 -13.12 -8.29
N ASP A 137 10.78 -11.92 -8.37
CA ASP A 137 10.29 -10.79 -7.58
C ASP A 137 8.85 -10.43 -7.96
N VAL A 138 8.11 -9.98 -6.95
CA VAL A 138 6.69 -9.64 -7.04
C VAL A 138 6.57 -8.14 -7.28
N THR A 139 5.68 -7.76 -8.19
CA THR A 139 5.38 -6.37 -8.50
C THR A 139 4.10 -5.90 -7.83
N GLY A 140 3.85 -4.59 -7.84
CA GLY A 140 2.62 -4.02 -7.28
C GLY A 140 1.40 -4.46 -8.07
N THR A 141 1.57 -4.70 -9.38
CA THR A 141 0.52 -5.28 -10.20
C THR A 141 0.23 -6.72 -9.79
N ASP A 142 1.24 -7.54 -9.53
CA ASP A 142 1.06 -8.92 -9.03
C ASP A 142 0.28 -8.94 -7.70
N LEU A 143 0.63 -8.06 -6.76
CA LEU A 143 -0.09 -7.92 -5.50
C LEU A 143 -1.53 -7.44 -5.71
N TYR A 144 -1.74 -6.49 -6.61
CA TYR A 144 -3.08 -5.98 -6.91
C TYR A 144 -3.95 -7.06 -7.61
N MET A 145 -3.34 -7.94 -8.41
CA MET A 145 -4.00 -9.14 -8.92
C MET A 145 -4.38 -10.11 -7.80
N ALA A 146 -3.53 -10.30 -6.78
CA ALA A 146 -3.86 -11.11 -5.60
C ALA A 146 -5.01 -10.51 -4.78
N HIS A 147 -5.06 -9.18 -4.65
CA HIS A 147 -6.19 -8.50 -4.01
C HIS A 147 -7.51 -8.77 -4.76
N PHE A 148 -7.50 -8.69 -6.08
CA PHE A 148 -8.71 -8.84 -6.91
C PHE A 148 -9.17 -10.29 -7.10
N LEU A 149 -8.26 -11.21 -7.40
CA LEU A 149 -8.59 -12.61 -7.69
C LEU A 149 -8.50 -13.52 -6.45
N GLY A 150 -8.00 -13.00 -5.33
CA GLY A 150 -7.48 -13.81 -4.24
C GLY A 150 -6.13 -14.45 -4.61
N ILE A 151 -5.35 -14.83 -3.60
CA ILE A 151 -3.99 -15.36 -3.78
C ILE A 151 -3.92 -16.58 -4.73
N GLY A 152 -4.85 -17.53 -4.61
CA GLY A 152 -4.88 -18.71 -5.49
C GLY A 152 -5.22 -18.36 -6.94
N GLY A 153 -6.13 -17.40 -7.15
CA GLY A 153 -6.50 -16.92 -8.47
C GLY A 153 -5.34 -16.16 -9.13
N ALA A 154 -4.62 -15.34 -8.37
CA ALA A 154 -3.43 -14.64 -8.85
C ALA A 154 -2.30 -15.58 -9.24
N LYS A 155 -1.97 -16.59 -8.41
CA LYS A 155 -0.97 -17.62 -8.77
C LYS A 155 -1.29 -18.28 -10.10
N LYS A 156 -2.55 -18.71 -10.28
CA LYS A 156 -3.02 -19.30 -11.54
C LYS A 156 -2.91 -18.31 -12.70
N PHE A 157 -3.31 -17.05 -12.49
CA PHE A 157 -3.31 -16.03 -13.54
C PHE A 157 -1.89 -15.70 -13.99
N LEU A 158 -1.00 -15.41 -13.05
CA LEU A 158 0.36 -14.97 -13.31
C LEU A 158 1.20 -16.09 -13.92
N GLY A 159 1.10 -17.32 -13.42
CA GLY A 159 1.75 -18.48 -14.06
C GLY A 159 1.19 -18.78 -15.46
N ALA A 160 -0.12 -18.58 -15.67
CA ALA A 160 -0.72 -18.72 -17.00
C ALA A 160 -0.24 -17.64 -17.98
N MET A 161 0.01 -16.42 -17.48
CA MET A 161 0.47 -15.29 -18.28
C MET A 161 1.95 -15.45 -18.65
N GLU A 162 2.78 -15.90 -17.71
CA GLU A 162 4.19 -16.22 -17.95
C GLU A 162 4.35 -17.30 -19.02
N ALA A 163 3.49 -18.32 -19.01
CA ALA A 163 3.49 -19.35 -20.04
C ALA A 163 3.02 -18.85 -21.41
N ASN A 164 1.96 -18.04 -21.46
CA ASN A 164 1.45 -17.41 -22.69
C ASN A 164 0.46 -16.29 -22.34
N GLY A 165 0.93 -15.04 -22.44
CA GLY A 165 0.17 -13.84 -22.13
C GLY A 165 -0.98 -13.52 -23.10
N ASP A 166 -0.94 -14.03 -24.33
CA ASP A 166 -1.93 -13.76 -25.37
C ASP A 166 -3.22 -14.58 -25.22
N ARG A 167 -3.22 -15.58 -24.31
CA ARG A 167 -4.42 -16.38 -24.05
C ARG A 167 -5.55 -15.53 -23.48
N SER A 168 -6.77 -15.86 -23.90
CA SER A 168 -7.98 -15.21 -23.39
C SER A 168 -8.13 -15.39 -21.87
N ALA A 169 -8.07 -14.26 -21.14
CA ALA A 169 -8.27 -14.24 -19.70
C ALA A 169 -9.69 -14.70 -19.34
N ALA A 170 -10.68 -14.34 -20.16
CA ALA A 170 -12.07 -14.72 -19.95
C ALA A 170 -12.30 -16.22 -20.08
N ALA A 171 -11.56 -16.89 -20.97
CA ALA A 171 -11.64 -18.34 -21.13
C ALA A 171 -11.05 -19.10 -19.92
N LEU A 172 -9.96 -18.57 -19.33
CA LEU A 172 -9.30 -19.18 -18.17
C LEU A 172 -9.98 -18.88 -16.83
N PHE A 173 -10.70 -17.75 -16.75
CA PHE A 173 -11.35 -17.25 -15.54
C PHE A 173 -12.84 -16.87 -15.79
N PRO A 174 -13.69 -17.82 -16.23
CA PRO A 174 -15.05 -17.52 -16.69
C PRO A 174 -15.96 -16.94 -15.59
N ALA A 175 -15.77 -17.34 -14.33
CA ALA A 175 -16.54 -16.80 -13.21
C ALA A 175 -16.18 -15.33 -12.92
N ALA A 176 -14.88 -15.01 -12.87
CA ALA A 176 -14.40 -13.64 -12.68
C ALA A 176 -14.79 -12.74 -13.87
N ALA A 177 -14.72 -13.27 -15.09
CA ALA A 177 -15.12 -12.58 -16.32
C ALA A 177 -16.63 -12.25 -16.35
N ARG A 178 -17.47 -13.14 -15.85
CA ARG A 178 -18.92 -12.89 -15.72
C ARG A 178 -19.21 -11.80 -14.69
N ALA A 179 -18.54 -11.84 -13.54
CA ALA A 179 -18.73 -10.86 -12.48
C ALA A 179 -18.14 -9.48 -12.83
N ASN A 180 -17.07 -9.45 -13.64
CA ASN A 180 -16.29 -8.25 -13.93
C ASN A 180 -16.11 -8.04 -15.43
N ARG A 181 -17.22 -7.97 -16.18
CA ARG A 181 -17.21 -7.88 -17.66
C ARG A 181 -16.28 -6.77 -18.19
N GLY A 182 -16.30 -5.59 -17.55
CA GLY A 182 -15.47 -4.45 -17.98
C GLY A 182 -13.96 -4.67 -17.83
N VAL A 183 -13.54 -5.63 -16.99
CA VAL A 183 -12.13 -6.04 -16.84
C VAL A 183 -11.74 -7.00 -17.96
N PHE A 184 -12.55 -8.02 -18.20
CA PHE A 184 -12.20 -9.14 -19.08
C PHE A 184 -12.57 -8.93 -20.55
N TYR A 185 -13.38 -7.93 -20.88
CA TYR A 185 -13.83 -7.66 -22.25
C TYR A 185 -13.69 -6.19 -22.62
N THR A 186 -13.35 -5.93 -23.88
CA THR A 186 -13.37 -4.60 -24.48
C THR A 186 -14.80 -4.07 -24.66
N GLY A 187 -14.94 -2.79 -25.00
CA GLY A 187 -16.25 -2.15 -25.19
C GLY A 187 -17.07 -2.77 -26.33
N ASP A 188 -16.39 -3.27 -27.36
CA ASP A 188 -16.94 -4.03 -28.49
C ASP A 188 -17.13 -5.54 -28.18
N GLY A 189 -16.79 -5.99 -26.97
CA GLY A 189 -17.08 -7.35 -26.49
C GLY A 189 -16.01 -8.39 -26.79
N ARG A 190 -14.88 -8.03 -27.42
CA ARG A 190 -13.72 -8.91 -27.57
C ARG A 190 -13.15 -9.28 -26.20
N ALA A 191 -12.83 -10.56 -26.00
CA ALA A 191 -12.15 -11.02 -24.79
C ALA A 191 -10.72 -10.49 -24.75
N ARG A 192 -10.32 -9.97 -23.58
CA ARG A 192 -8.94 -9.53 -23.35
C ARG A 192 -8.01 -10.71 -23.09
N SER A 193 -6.76 -10.55 -23.50
CA SER A 193 -5.68 -11.47 -23.12
C SER A 193 -5.30 -11.32 -21.64
N LEU A 194 -4.48 -12.25 -21.12
CA LEU A 194 -3.94 -12.13 -19.76
C LEU A 194 -3.07 -10.86 -19.64
N SER A 195 -2.20 -10.60 -20.61
CA SER A 195 -1.37 -9.38 -20.62
C SER A 195 -2.23 -8.11 -20.67
N GLU A 196 -3.26 -8.07 -21.52
CA GLU A 196 -4.15 -6.90 -21.59
C GLU A 196 -4.93 -6.66 -20.28
N VAL A 197 -5.26 -7.71 -19.52
CA VAL A 197 -5.86 -7.56 -18.20
C VAL A 197 -4.82 -7.05 -17.21
N TYR A 198 -3.61 -7.62 -17.20
CA TYR A 198 -2.53 -7.22 -16.30
C TYR A 198 -2.13 -5.75 -16.48
N ASP A 199 -1.91 -5.31 -17.72
CA ASP A 199 -1.54 -3.93 -18.04
C ASP A 199 -2.60 -2.91 -17.61
N ARG A 200 -3.87 -3.31 -17.64
CA ARG A 200 -4.96 -2.47 -17.14
C ARG A 200 -4.93 -2.32 -15.63
N PHE A 201 -4.53 -3.36 -14.91
CA PHE A 201 -4.35 -3.30 -13.45
C PHE A 201 -3.14 -2.43 -13.09
N ALA A 202 -2.01 -2.60 -13.79
CA ALA A 202 -0.83 -1.75 -13.66
C ALA A 202 -1.18 -0.27 -13.87
N ALA A 203 -1.81 0.05 -15.00
CA ALA A 203 -2.20 1.41 -15.33
C ALA A 203 -3.24 2.01 -14.36
N LYS A 204 -4.15 1.18 -13.83
CA LYS A 204 -5.12 1.63 -12.81
C LYS A 204 -4.40 2.01 -11.51
N LEU A 205 -3.43 1.21 -11.11
CA LEU A 205 -2.67 1.41 -9.88
C LEU A 205 -1.78 2.66 -9.97
N ASP A 206 -1.04 2.84 -11.07
CA ASP A 206 -0.19 4.02 -11.29
C ASP A 206 -1.00 5.31 -11.36
N LYS A 207 -2.15 5.29 -12.04
CA LYS A 207 -3.08 6.44 -12.04
C LYS A 207 -3.60 6.73 -10.63
N GLY A 208 -3.87 5.70 -9.84
CA GLY A 208 -4.22 5.84 -8.43
C GLY A 208 -3.11 6.51 -7.63
N ALA A 209 -1.89 6.02 -7.72
CA ALA A 209 -0.76 6.56 -6.97
C ALA A 209 -0.50 8.03 -7.35
N ALA A 210 -0.50 8.36 -8.65
CA ALA A 210 -0.37 9.73 -9.12
C ALA A 210 -1.51 10.65 -8.61
N ALA A 211 -2.76 10.20 -8.64
CA ALA A 211 -3.89 10.95 -8.10
C ALA A 211 -3.82 11.12 -6.56
N GLY A 212 -3.18 10.18 -5.87
CA GLY A 212 -2.87 10.24 -4.45
C GLY A 212 -1.68 11.13 -4.09
N GLY A 213 -0.91 11.59 -5.09
CA GLY A 213 0.25 12.46 -4.91
C GLY A 213 1.61 11.75 -4.87
N ALA A 214 1.71 10.49 -5.30
CA ALA A 214 3.00 9.82 -5.46
C ALA A 214 3.82 10.41 -6.62
N THR A 215 5.15 10.38 -6.49
CA THR A 215 6.11 10.81 -7.51
C THR A 215 6.71 9.64 -8.31
N GLY A 216 6.30 8.39 -8.04
CA GLY A 216 6.78 7.17 -8.69
C GLY A 216 5.67 6.20 -9.06
N GLY A 217 6.04 5.11 -9.74
CA GLY A 217 5.13 4.03 -10.12
C GLY A 217 4.76 3.16 -8.93
N ALA A 218 3.52 2.68 -8.91
CA ALA A 218 2.99 1.75 -7.92
C ALA A 218 2.86 0.33 -8.48
N SER A 219 2.92 0.18 -9.80
CA SER A 219 2.81 -1.09 -10.54
C SER A 219 4.09 -1.92 -10.59
N GLY A 220 5.25 -1.30 -10.30
CA GLY A 220 6.60 -1.87 -10.42
C GLY A 220 7.03 -2.73 -9.25
N ALA A 221 8.34 -2.89 -9.05
CA ALA A 221 8.89 -3.62 -7.90
C ALA A 221 8.40 -3.00 -6.57
N ILE A 222 8.06 -3.85 -5.61
CA ILE A 222 7.38 -3.46 -4.34
C ILE A 222 8.30 -3.41 -3.13
N ASP A 223 9.60 -3.64 -3.32
CA ASP A 223 10.55 -3.52 -2.23
C ASP A 223 10.65 -2.05 -1.83
N ALA A 224 10.43 -1.78 -0.55
CA ALA A 224 10.55 -0.44 0.00
C ALA A 224 11.96 0.11 -0.28
N LEU A 225 12.04 1.16 -1.10
CA LEU A 225 13.23 1.98 -1.36
C LEU A 225 14.55 1.21 -1.25
N ALA A 226 14.78 0.25 -2.15
CA ALA A 226 16.14 -0.11 -2.49
C ALA A 226 16.76 1.12 -3.18
N ILE A 227 17.47 1.95 -2.41
CA ILE A 227 18.36 2.95 -3.01
C ILE A 227 19.44 2.15 -3.73
N ASP A 228 19.29 2.01 -5.04
CA ASP A 228 20.36 1.49 -5.89
C ASP A 228 21.52 2.50 -5.83
N PRO A 229 22.71 2.09 -5.35
CA PRO A 229 23.86 2.99 -5.20
C PRO A 229 24.38 3.54 -6.54
N GLU A 230 23.96 2.97 -7.67
CA GLU A 230 24.34 3.38 -9.02
C GLU A 230 23.30 4.28 -9.69
N THR A 231 22.11 4.47 -9.10
CA THR A 231 21.09 5.34 -9.70
C THR A 231 21.54 6.80 -9.58
N GLU A 232 22.09 7.34 -10.68
CA GLU A 232 22.40 8.75 -10.82
C GLU A 232 21.13 9.59 -10.63
N VAL A 233 21.01 10.21 -9.45
CA VAL A 233 19.96 11.18 -9.15
C VAL A 233 20.17 12.39 -10.06
N VAL A 234 19.44 12.43 -11.17
CA VAL A 234 19.33 13.62 -12.02
C VAL A 234 18.58 14.67 -11.22
N LEU A 235 19.33 15.49 -10.49
CA LEU A 235 18.82 16.69 -9.85
C LEU A 235 18.30 17.61 -10.95
N GLY A 236 17.02 17.99 -10.87
CA GLY A 236 16.43 18.99 -11.76
C GLY A 236 17.25 20.28 -11.79
N SER A 237 17.07 21.08 -12.84
CA SER A 237 17.90 22.22 -13.26
C SER A 237 18.05 23.39 -12.26
N GLU A 238 17.71 23.21 -10.98
CA GLU A 238 17.82 24.23 -9.94
C GLU A 238 18.78 23.85 -8.79
N ALA A 239 19.51 22.73 -8.89
CA ALA A 239 20.54 22.39 -7.90
C ALA A 239 21.78 23.28 -8.06
N ALA A 240 21.91 24.33 -7.24
CA ALA A 240 23.13 25.12 -7.12
C ALA A 240 24.23 24.26 -6.44
N GLY A 241 25.48 24.45 -6.89
CA GLY A 241 26.64 23.55 -6.64
C GLY A 241 27.03 23.19 -5.20
N GLY A 242 26.27 23.59 -4.17
CA GLY A 242 26.47 23.15 -2.78
C GLY A 242 25.89 21.76 -2.47
N ASP A 243 24.93 21.27 -3.26
CA ASP A 243 24.16 20.06 -2.93
C ASP A 243 24.97 18.76 -3.14
N ARG A 244 25.91 18.75 -4.08
CA ARG A 244 26.79 17.59 -4.35
C ARG A 244 27.81 17.35 -3.23
N ALA A 245 28.34 18.43 -2.62
CA ALA A 245 29.28 18.33 -1.50
C ALA A 245 28.58 17.88 -0.20
N TRP A 246 27.32 18.32 -0.01
CA TRP A 246 26.48 17.84 1.09
C TRP A 246 26.14 16.35 0.95
N LEU A 247 25.75 15.87 -0.25
CA LEU A 247 25.49 14.46 -0.52
C LEU A 247 26.72 13.57 -0.31
N ALA A 248 27.88 13.96 -0.84
CA ALA A 248 29.13 13.21 -0.68
C ALA A 248 29.54 13.11 0.81
N SER A 249 29.43 14.20 1.56
CA SER A 249 29.77 14.22 3.00
C SER A 249 28.75 13.52 3.89
N THR A 250 27.52 13.31 3.41
CA THR A 250 26.47 12.57 4.13
C THR A 250 26.63 11.07 3.91
N LEU A 251 26.91 10.64 2.68
CA LEU A 251 27.15 9.23 2.34
C LEU A 251 28.40 8.66 3.04
N ASP A 252 29.48 9.44 3.13
CA ASP A 252 30.72 9.07 3.84
C ASP A 252 30.50 8.86 5.37
N ARG A 253 29.53 9.59 5.95
CA ARG A 253 29.18 9.49 7.38
C ARG A 253 28.21 8.35 7.70
N PHE A 254 27.40 7.91 6.75
CA PHE A 254 26.55 6.71 6.91
C PHE A 254 27.32 5.40 6.65
N GLY A 255 28.45 5.46 5.93
CA GLY A 255 29.36 4.33 5.75
C GLY A 255 30.29 4.05 6.93
N SER A 256 30.52 5.02 7.82
CA SER A 256 31.39 4.86 8.99
C SER A 256 30.56 4.64 10.27
N LYS A 257 30.70 3.45 10.87
CA LYS A 257 30.11 3.09 12.17
C LYS A 257 30.76 3.92 13.30
N GLN A 258 30.43 5.19 13.45
CA GLN A 258 30.51 5.95 14.71
C GLN A 258 30.10 7.41 14.47
N VAL A 259 29.00 7.86 15.08
CA VAL A 259 28.76 9.30 15.25
C VAL A 259 28.36 9.59 16.69
N THR A 260 29.27 10.30 17.38
CA THR A 260 29.10 10.83 18.73
C THR A 260 28.17 12.05 18.77
N ARG A 261 27.57 12.29 19.94
CA ARG A 261 26.50 13.26 20.27
C ARG A 261 26.78 14.75 19.93
N ALA A 262 27.95 15.12 19.41
CA ALA A 262 28.32 16.49 19.04
C ALA A 262 27.97 16.89 17.59
N ALA A 263 27.63 15.94 16.71
CA ALA A 263 27.34 16.23 15.29
C ALA A 263 25.88 16.63 15.00
N ALA A 264 25.00 16.65 16.02
CA ALA A 264 23.58 16.92 15.85
C ALA A 264 23.22 18.41 15.65
N ALA A 265 24.18 19.33 15.80
CA ALA A 265 23.88 20.77 15.92
C ALA A 265 24.05 21.59 14.62
N SER A 266 24.45 21.01 13.48
CA SER A 266 24.85 21.81 12.31
C SER A 266 24.21 21.46 10.96
N MET A 267 23.13 20.68 10.90
CA MET A 267 22.51 20.29 9.62
C MET A 267 21.04 20.68 9.53
N ILE A 268 20.78 21.96 9.29
CA ILE A 268 19.46 22.46 8.85
C ILE A 268 19.68 23.39 7.67
N ARG A 269 19.29 22.96 6.46
CA ARG A 269 18.76 23.86 5.42
C ARG A 269 17.62 23.17 4.63
N PRO A 270 16.36 23.50 4.93
CA PRO A 270 15.19 22.98 4.22
C PRO A 270 14.90 23.77 2.92
N THR A 271 14.44 23.10 1.87
CA THR A 271 13.72 23.74 0.75
C THR A 271 12.22 23.87 1.09
N PRO A 272 11.47 24.82 0.47
CA PRO A 272 10.08 25.13 0.85
C PRO A 272 9.09 23.95 0.77
N GLN A 273 9.36 22.96 -0.08
CA GLN A 273 8.50 21.78 -0.25
C GLN A 273 8.91 20.58 0.63
N ASN A 274 10.17 20.53 1.09
CA ASN A 274 10.66 19.48 2.01
C ASN A 274 10.65 19.91 3.49
N ALA A 275 10.48 21.21 3.77
CA ALA A 275 10.41 21.75 5.12
C ALA A 275 9.27 21.16 5.96
N ARG A 276 8.15 20.76 5.34
CA ARG A 276 6.98 20.25 6.08
C ARG A 276 7.21 18.85 6.63
N LEU A 277 7.94 17.99 5.90
CA LEU A 277 8.32 16.66 6.36
C LEU A 277 9.41 16.74 7.44
N ALA A 278 10.39 17.64 7.25
CA ALA A 278 11.43 17.91 8.24
C ALA A 278 10.86 18.50 9.55
N TYR A 279 9.86 19.39 9.49
CA TYR A 279 9.18 19.92 10.69
C TYR A 279 8.34 18.86 11.42
N MET A 280 7.77 17.89 10.71
CA MET A 280 7.01 16.79 11.33
C MET A 280 7.92 15.77 12.02
N MET A 281 9.11 15.50 11.45
CA MET A 281 10.12 14.67 12.12
C MET A 281 10.72 15.36 13.37
N LEU A 282 10.88 16.70 13.33
CA LEU A 282 11.41 17.46 14.46
C LEU A 282 10.43 17.55 15.66
N ALA A 283 9.13 17.59 15.41
CA ALA A 283 8.10 17.61 16.46
C ALA A 283 7.98 16.29 17.25
N GLN A 284 8.49 15.18 16.69
CA GLN A 284 8.47 13.86 17.33
C GLN A 284 9.71 13.59 18.21
N LEU A 285 10.74 14.45 18.15
CA LEU A 285 11.98 14.35 18.94
C LEU A 285 12.02 15.29 20.16
N GLY A 286 10.95 16.05 20.44
CA GLY A 286 10.90 17.08 21.49
C GLY A 286 10.20 16.69 22.79
N GLY A 287 10.17 15.40 23.16
CA GLY A 287 9.45 14.91 24.33
C GLY A 287 10.35 14.31 25.41
N GLN A 288 11.38 15.03 25.86
CA GLN A 288 12.04 14.87 27.18
C GLN A 288 13.17 15.90 27.34
N LEU A 289 12.83 17.06 27.91
CA LEU A 289 13.59 17.76 28.95
C LEU A 289 12.57 18.45 29.86
#